data_AF-A0A7C4E6W4-F1
#
_entry.id   AF-A0A7C4E6W4-F1
#
_cell.length_a   1.000
_cell.length_b   1.000
_cell.length_c   1.000
_cell.angle_alpha   90.00
_cell.angle_beta   90.00
_cell.angle_gamma   90.00
#
_symmetry.space_group_name_H-M   'P 1'
#
loop_
_entity.id
_entity.type
_entity.pdbx_description
1 polymer ?
#
loop_
_entity_poly.entity_id
_entity_poly.type
_entity_poly.pdbx_seq_one_letter_code
_entity_poly.pdbx_strand_id
1 'polypeptide(L)'
;MKSAAVAALASMLLAGCVSVQLAGADARHVSLVLADERPSMARRDAPAVRALLIQAVPADPIANTRSIAYARANGVREFYQLASWTEPPRQAIARLLQHRLEARGTAQAVGLLGQPIAADWLLAVGVEAVYHDIGAQPGTARLALRAELIDRRTRTLAARRSFDAAVPVERADSAAAAAALGRAVADTFDALEIWIGDDRGQIFTNFLGQNAGDWFNLINQGIVRTGIADSDTHDRYVGVSGFPRTMIAMPTDDPGSLSALADTISDNVNAGRAFGTNGPLVRVSASAASTGQTASLALGDPLV
;
A
#
# COMPACT_ATOMS: atom_id res chain seq x y z
N MET A 1 -62.71 31.01 53.11
CA MET A 1 -61.27 30.69 52.85
C MET A 1 -61.08 29.27 52.30
N LYS A 2 -61.78 28.87 51.23
CA LYS A 2 -61.59 27.55 50.58
C LYS A 2 -61.42 27.59 49.06
N SER A 3 -61.60 28.75 48.43
CA SER A 3 -61.58 28.88 46.96
C SER A 3 -60.28 29.44 46.38
N ALA A 4 -59.34 29.91 47.22
CA ALA A 4 -58.05 30.45 46.77
C ALA A 4 -56.95 29.36 46.64
N ALA A 5 -57.13 28.21 47.31
CA ALA A 5 -56.13 27.14 47.30
C ALA A 5 -56.18 26.25 46.04
N VAL A 6 -57.29 26.26 45.30
CA VAL A 6 -57.45 25.43 44.09
C VAL A 6 -56.83 26.09 42.85
N ALA A 7 -56.76 27.42 42.81
CA ALA A 7 -56.16 28.15 41.68
C ALA A 7 -54.62 28.05 41.67
N ALA A 8 -53.97 27.95 42.83
CA ALA A 8 -52.51 27.84 42.93
C ALA A 8 -51.98 26.44 42.56
N LEU A 9 -52.78 25.39 42.71
CA LEU A 9 -52.38 24.01 42.38
C LEU A 9 -52.49 23.71 40.86
N ALA A 10 -53.30 24.46 40.12
CA ALA A 10 -53.46 24.31 38.68
C ALA A 10 -52.31 24.95 37.87
N SER A 11 -51.59 25.92 38.44
CA SER A 11 -50.48 26.61 37.75
C SER A 11 -49.15 25.86 37.83
N MET A 12 -49.01 24.86 38.70
CA MET A 12 -47.78 24.04 38.81
C MET A 12 -47.77 22.80 37.90
N LEU A 13 -48.88 22.47 37.23
CA LEU A 13 -48.97 21.31 36.35
C LEU A 13 -48.63 21.61 34.87
N LEU A 14 -48.23 22.84 34.55
CA LEU A 14 -47.93 23.28 33.17
C LEU A 14 -46.45 23.57 32.91
N ALA A 15 -45.55 23.24 33.84
CA ALA A 15 -44.12 23.14 33.56
C ALA A 15 -43.80 21.81 32.85
N GLY A 16 -44.51 21.52 31.75
CA GLY A 16 -44.10 20.49 30.81
C GLY A 16 -42.91 21.04 30.01
N CYS A 17 -41.77 20.37 30.07
CA CYS A 17 -40.66 20.64 29.16
C CYS A 17 -41.15 20.44 27.73
N VAL A 18 -41.49 21.53 27.03
CA VAL A 18 -41.70 21.48 25.58
C VAL A 18 -40.32 21.34 24.95
N SER A 19 -39.96 20.12 24.57
CA SER A 19 -38.89 19.89 23.60
C SER A 19 -39.38 20.47 22.27
N VAL A 20 -38.98 21.70 21.96
CA VAL A 20 -39.16 22.26 20.62
C VAL A 20 -38.32 21.42 19.67
N GLN A 21 -38.97 20.46 19.04
CA GLN A 21 -38.44 19.67 17.94
C GLN A 21 -38.31 20.62 16.73
N LEU A 22 -37.18 21.31 16.62
CA LEU A 22 -36.83 22.03 15.39
C LEU A 22 -36.88 21.03 14.22
N ALA A 23 -37.61 21.38 13.16
CA ALA A 23 -37.75 20.57 11.97
C ALA A 23 -36.36 20.14 11.45
N GLY A 24 -36.06 18.84 11.57
CA GLY A 24 -34.74 18.24 11.35
C GLY A 24 -34.46 17.00 12.22
N ALA A 25 -35.27 16.75 13.24
CA ALA A 25 -35.05 15.71 14.25
C ALA A 25 -35.63 14.32 13.89
N ASP A 26 -35.09 13.72 12.84
CA ASP A 26 -35.16 12.26 12.59
C ASP A 26 -33.75 11.67 12.38
N ALA A 27 -32.73 12.37 12.85
CA ALA A 27 -31.34 11.94 12.69
C ALA A 27 -31.03 10.84 13.73
N ARG A 28 -31.20 9.58 13.30
CA ARG A 28 -30.95 8.39 14.13
C ARG A 28 -29.46 8.06 14.17
N HIS A 29 -28.96 7.67 15.33
CA HIS A 29 -27.61 7.13 15.47
C HIS A 29 -27.47 5.84 14.66
N VAL A 30 -26.42 5.74 13.85
CA VAL A 30 -26.12 4.55 13.04
C VAL A 30 -24.83 3.87 13.50
N SER A 31 -24.84 2.54 13.56
CA SER A 31 -23.62 1.76 13.76
C SER A 31 -23.13 1.24 12.40
N LEU A 32 -21.96 1.67 11.98
CA LEU A 32 -21.35 1.30 10.70
C LEU A 32 -20.28 0.22 10.92
N VAL A 33 -20.20 -0.70 9.97
CA VAL A 33 -19.20 -1.77 9.96
C VAL A 33 -18.05 -1.32 9.07
N LEU A 34 -16.81 -1.41 9.56
CA LEU A 34 -15.65 -1.31 8.69
C LEU A 34 -15.52 -2.63 7.92
N ALA A 35 -15.49 -2.54 6.59
CA ALA A 35 -15.43 -3.69 5.70
C ALA A 35 -14.13 -3.70 4.89
N ASP A 36 -13.76 -4.88 4.42
CA ASP A 36 -12.79 -5.03 3.33
C ASP A 36 -13.58 -5.07 2.01
N GLU A 37 -13.64 -3.93 1.31
CA GLU A 37 -14.59 -3.68 0.20
C GLU A 37 -14.16 -4.30 -1.15
N ARG A 38 -13.02 -5.00 -1.21
CA ARG A 38 -12.60 -5.70 -2.43
C ARG A 38 -12.34 -7.18 -2.14
N PRO A 39 -12.76 -8.09 -3.03
CA PRO A 39 -12.52 -9.52 -2.83
C PRO A 39 -11.01 -9.79 -2.66
N SER A 40 -10.69 -10.79 -1.84
CA SER A 40 -9.33 -11.32 -1.77
C SER A 40 -8.85 -11.71 -3.16
N MET A 41 -7.56 -11.53 -3.42
CA MET A 41 -6.92 -12.07 -4.62
C MET A 41 -7.12 -13.59 -4.71
N ALA A 42 -6.95 -14.14 -5.92
CA ALA A 42 -7.08 -15.58 -6.17
C ALA A 42 -6.23 -16.39 -5.18
N ARG A 43 -6.84 -17.46 -4.64
CA ARG A 43 -6.21 -18.35 -3.66
C ARG A 43 -4.91 -18.92 -4.22
N ARG A 44 -3.87 -18.98 -3.39
CA ARG A 44 -2.57 -19.59 -3.75
C ARG A 44 -2.71 -21.12 -3.85
N ASP A 45 -1.99 -21.72 -4.79
CA ASP A 45 -1.92 -23.18 -4.94
C ASP A 45 -1.27 -23.86 -3.73
N ALA A 46 -0.24 -23.20 -3.17
CA ALA A 46 0.45 -23.62 -1.97
C ALA A 46 0.61 -22.46 -0.98
N PRO A 47 0.46 -22.73 0.33
CA PRO A 47 0.68 -21.75 1.38
C PRO A 47 2.16 -21.43 1.53
N ALA A 48 2.50 -20.17 1.79
CA ALA A 48 3.89 -19.72 1.97
C ALA A 48 4.48 -20.23 3.30
N VAL A 49 3.65 -20.33 4.34
CA VAL A 49 4.05 -20.81 5.67
C VAL A 49 2.98 -21.73 6.28
N ARG A 50 3.41 -22.55 7.25
CA ARG A 50 2.48 -23.45 7.98
C ARG A 50 1.46 -22.66 8.79
N ALA A 51 1.90 -21.67 9.55
CA ALA A 51 0.97 -20.83 10.30
C ALA A 51 1.50 -19.41 10.48
N LEU A 52 0.59 -18.45 10.53
CA LEU A 52 0.86 -17.01 10.74
C LEU A 52 -0.07 -16.49 11.84
N LEU A 53 0.49 -15.83 12.86
CA LEU A 53 -0.30 -15.08 13.83
C LEU A 53 -0.35 -13.61 13.46
N ILE A 54 -1.48 -12.96 13.72
CA ILE A 54 -1.68 -11.52 13.57
C ILE A 54 -1.88 -10.91 14.95
N GLN A 55 -1.20 -9.80 15.21
CA GLN A 55 -1.39 -9.03 16.44
C GLN A 55 -1.71 -7.59 16.10
N ALA A 56 -2.85 -7.09 16.57
CA ALA A 56 -3.11 -5.66 16.58
C ALA A 56 -2.26 -5.01 17.70
N VAL A 57 -1.35 -4.10 17.34
CA VAL A 57 -0.51 -3.38 18.30
C VAL A 57 -1.04 -1.96 18.53
N PRO A 58 -0.81 -1.37 19.72
CA PRO A 58 -1.11 0.03 19.96
C PRO A 58 -0.33 0.95 19.01
N ALA A 59 -1.06 1.87 18.38
CA ALA A 59 -0.54 2.94 17.52
C ALA A 59 -1.37 4.21 17.80
N ASP A 60 -2.10 4.76 16.84
CA ASP A 60 -2.98 5.91 17.09
C ASP A 60 -4.16 5.51 18.00
N PRO A 61 -4.45 6.27 19.08
CA PRO A 61 -5.63 6.06 19.93
C PRO A 61 -6.97 6.16 19.19
N ILE A 62 -7.07 6.92 18.10
CA ILE A 62 -8.29 7.07 17.28
C ILE A 62 -8.73 5.74 16.70
N ALA A 63 -7.79 4.86 16.35
CA ALA A 63 -8.12 3.53 15.87
C ALA A 63 -8.68 2.61 16.97
N ASN A 64 -8.59 3.01 18.25
CA ASN A 64 -9.06 2.23 19.40
C ASN A 64 -10.39 2.75 20.00
N THR A 65 -11.06 3.69 19.34
CA THR A 65 -12.41 4.13 19.70
C THR A 65 -13.44 3.62 18.68
N ARG A 66 -14.71 3.58 19.10
CA ARG A 66 -15.84 3.36 18.18
C ARG A 66 -16.32 4.65 17.53
N SER A 67 -15.79 5.81 17.89
CA SER A 67 -16.14 7.06 17.21
C SER A 67 -15.52 7.10 15.81
N ILE A 68 -16.28 7.56 14.82
CA ILE A 68 -15.76 7.75 13.46
C ILE A 68 -15.12 9.13 13.39
N ALA A 69 -13.81 9.19 13.20
CA ALA A 69 -13.06 10.43 13.17
C ALA A 69 -13.11 11.12 11.80
N TYR A 70 -13.15 12.44 11.80
CA TYR A 70 -12.87 13.27 10.64
C TYR A 70 -11.95 14.43 11.02
N ALA A 71 -11.37 15.08 10.02
CA ALA A 71 -10.46 16.22 10.18
C ALA A 71 -10.85 17.34 9.22
N ARG A 72 -10.98 18.57 9.72
CA ARG A 72 -11.15 19.79 8.89
C ARG A 72 -9.85 20.54 8.65
N ALA A 73 -8.87 20.31 9.51
CA ALA A 73 -7.58 20.96 9.50
C ALA A 73 -6.52 19.99 10.02
N ASN A 74 -5.27 20.24 9.66
CA ASN A 74 -4.13 19.47 10.13
C ASN A 74 -4.05 19.50 11.66
N GLY A 75 -3.79 18.35 12.27
CA GLY A 75 -3.68 18.20 13.73
C GLY A 75 -5.00 18.22 14.51
N VAL A 76 -6.14 18.45 13.86
CA VAL A 76 -7.46 18.40 14.51
C VAL A 76 -8.20 17.13 14.13
N ARG A 77 -8.83 16.50 15.12
CA ARG A 77 -9.66 15.31 14.97
C ARG A 77 -10.96 15.53 15.72
N GLU A 78 -12.05 15.43 14.98
CA GLU A 78 -13.41 15.52 15.51
C GLU A 78 -14.14 14.21 15.18
N PHE A 79 -15.34 14.02 15.74
CA PHE A 79 -16.09 12.77 15.58
C PHE A 79 -17.49 13.01 15.05
N TYR A 80 -17.96 12.13 14.17
CA TYR A 80 -19.37 12.10 13.77
C TYR A 80 -20.25 11.83 14.98
N GLN A 81 -21.25 12.68 15.22
CA GLN A 81 -22.10 12.61 16.42
C GLN A 81 -23.17 11.52 16.36
N LEU A 82 -23.61 11.17 15.14
CA LEU A 82 -24.71 10.25 14.89
C LEU A 82 -24.26 8.97 14.17
N ALA A 83 -22.96 8.70 14.18
CA ALA A 83 -22.40 7.48 13.61
C ALA A 83 -21.23 6.97 14.44
N SER A 84 -21.21 5.66 14.67
CA SER A 84 -20.11 4.97 15.34
C SER A 84 -19.75 3.69 14.61
N TRP A 85 -18.51 3.25 14.73
CA TRP A 85 -18.12 1.89 14.37
C TRP A 85 -18.79 0.87 15.29
N THR A 86 -19.14 -0.29 14.75
CA THR A 86 -19.59 -1.46 15.52
C THR A 86 -18.50 -1.99 16.45
N GLU A 87 -17.24 -1.92 16.02
CA GLU A 87 -16.03 -2.28 16.76
C GLU A 87 -14.90 -1.29 16.47
N PRO A 88 -13.90 -1.11 17.36
CA PRO A 88 -12.78 -0.22 17.09
C PRO A 88 -12.00 -0.62 15.82
N PRO A 89 -11.62 0.32 14.94
CA PRO A 89 -10.89 0.01 13.70
C PRO A 89 -9.65 -0.85 13.88
N ARG A 90 -8.89 -0.69 14.97
CA ARG A 90 -7.73 -1.51 15.32
C ARG A 90 -8.07 -3.01 15.39
N GLN A 91 -9.23 -3.35 15.97
CA GLN A 91 -9.68 -4.72 16.13
C GLN A 91 -10.29 -5.22 14.81
N ALA A 92 -11.13 -4.38 14.18
CA ALA A 92 -11.73 -4.68 12.88
C ALA A 92 -10.68 -5.03 11.82
N ILE A 93 -9.65 -4.19 11.66
CA ILE A 93 -8.60 -4.36 10.66
C ILE A 93 -7.82 -5.65 10.90
N ALA A 94 -7.46 -5.99 12.12
CA ALA A 94 -6.75 -7.24 12.39
C ALA A 94 -7.61 -8.48 12.06
N ARG A 95 -8.91 -8.43 12.38
CA ARG A 95 -9.87 -9.50 12.05
C ARG A 95 -10.11 -9.61 10.54
N LEU A 96 -10.30 -8.48 9.86
CA LEU A 96 -10.47 -8.45 8.40
C LEU A 96 -9.22 -8.98 7.69
N LEU A 97 -8.03 -8.60 8.16
CA LEU A 97 -6.76 -9.10 7.62
C LEU A 97 -6.63 -10.62 7.82
N GLN A 98 -7.02 -11.14 8.98
CA GLN A 98 -7.07 -12.59 9.20
C GLN A 98 -7.92 -13.26 8.13
N HIS A 99 -9.17 -12.83 7.97
CA HIS A 99 -10.09 -13.43 6.99
C HIS A 99 -9.54 -13.35 5.56
N ARG A 100 -8.90 -12.24 5.19
CA ARG A 100 -8.33 -12.06 3.86
C ARG A 100 -7.16 -13.01 3.60
N LEU A 101 -6.23 -13.11 4.55
CA LEU A 101 -5.08 -14.02 4.43
C LEU A 101 -5.48 -15.50 4.46
N GLU A 102 -6.55 -15.86 5.18
CA GLU A 102 -7.17 -17.19 5.15
C GLU A 102 -7.77 -17.48 3.76
N ALA A 103 -8.56 -16.56 3.22
CA ALA A 103 -9.18 -16.68 1.89
C ALA A 103 -8.11 -16.80 0.79
N ARG A 104 -7.02 -16.04 0.91
CA ARG A 104 -5.88 -16.10 -0.01
C ARG A 104 -5.09 -17.41 0.10
N GLY A 105 -5.16 -18.10 1.23
CA GLY A 105 -4.32 -19.27 1.52
C GLY A 105 -2.85 -18.89 1.73
N THR A 106 -2.58 -17.70 2.28
CA THR A 106 -1.20 -17.22 2.53
C THR A 106 -0.46 -18.13 3.51
N ALA A 107 -1.16 -18.67 4.51
CA ALA A 107 -0.68 -19.70 5.42
C ALA A 107 -1.69 -20.86 5.49
N GLN A 108 -1.27 -22.05 5.91
CA GLN A 108 -2.22 -23.16 6.15
C GLN A 108 -3.19 -22.82 7.28
N ALA A 109 -2.71 -22.08 8.29
CA ALA A 109 -3.53 -21.52 9.36
C ALA A 109 -3.14 -20.05 9.60
N VAL A 110 -4.12 -19.17 9.67
CA VAL A 110 -3.95 -17.80 10.13
C VAL A 110 -4.74 -17.65 11.42
N GLY A 111 -4.20 -16.92 12.39
CA GLY A 111 -4.89 -16.68 13.65
C GLY A 111 -4.54 -15.35 14.27
N LEU A 112 -5.35 -14.89 15.21
CA LEU A 112 -5.02 -13.76 16.07
C LEU A 112 -4.14 -14.24 17.24
N LEU A 113 -3.21 -13.39 17.67
CA LEU A 113 -2.39 -13.64 18.85
C LEU A 113 -3.28 -13.88 20.08
N GLY A 114 -3.06 -15.01 20.76
CA GLY A 114 -3.89 -15.49 21.88
C GLY A 114 -4.79 -16.68 21.52
N GLN A 115 -4.99 -16.96 20.23
CA GLN A 115 -5.59 -18.21 19.78
C GLN A 115 -4.59 -19.37 19.92
N PRO A 116 -5.07 -20.63 20.11
CA PRO A 116 -4.22 -21.80 20.34
C PRO A 116 -3.56 -22.33 19.04
N ILE A 117 -2.90 -21.44 18.29
CA ILE A 117 -2.22 -21.75 17.02
C ILE A 117 -0.70 -21.60 17.21
N ALA A 118 0.03 -22.67 16.92
CA ALA A 118 1.49 -22.68 16.93
C ALA A 118 2.04 -22.16 15.59
N ALA A 119 2.34 -20.86 15.52
CA ALA A 119 2.94 -20.21 14.35
C ALA A 119 4.37 -19.77 14.59
N ASP A 120 5.23 -19.91 13.58
CA ASP A 120 6.62 -19.42 13.61
C ASP A 120 6.70 -17.93 13.27
N TRP A 121 5.71 -17.40 12.55
CA TRP A 121 5.65 -16.00 12.11
C TRP A 121 4.57 -15.23 12.86
N LEU A 122 4.88 -13.98 13.19
CA LEU A 122 3.96 -13.00 13.74
C LEU A 122 3.94 -11.75 12.86
N LEU A 123 2.75 -11.37 12.41
CA LEU A 123 2.48 -10.11 11.74
C LEU A 123 1.84 -9.14 12.74
N ALA A 124 2.63 -8.20 13.25
CA ALA A 124 2.12 -7.13 14.10
C ALA A 124 1.65 -5.96 13.23
N VAL A 125 0.41 -5.51 13.43
CA VAL A 125 -0.22 -4.41 12.68
C VAL A 125 -0.66 -3.28 13.59
N GLY A 126 -0.17 -2.07 13.31
CA GLY A 126 -0.53 -0.85 14.02
C GLY A 126 -1.23 0.12 13.08
N VAL A 127 -2.43 0.57 13.47
CA VAL A 127 -3.19 1.57 12.70
C VAL A 127 -2.76 2.97 13.14
N GLU A 128 -2.02 3.66 12.27
CA GLU A 128 -1.41 4.97 12.53
C GLU A 128 -2.32 6.14 12.12
N ALA A 129 -3.28 5.90 11.23
CA ALA A 129 -4.33 6.86 10.92
C ALA A 129 -5.57 6.13 10.42
N VAL A 130 -6.76 6.58 10.82
CA VAL A 130 -8.05 6.13 10.28
C VAL A 130 -9.08 7.23 10.45
N TYR A 131 -9.28 8.06 9.43
CA TYR A 131 -10.17 9.21 9.51
C TYR A 131 -10.63 9.71 8.14
N HIS A 132 -11.70 10.49 8.12
CA HIS A 132 -12.15 11.23 6.95
C HIS A 132 -11.55 12.65 6.94
N ASP A 133 -10.65 12.95 6.03
CA ASP A 133 -10.16 14.30 5.78
C ASP A 133 -11.17 15.08 4.94
N ILE A 134 -11.82 16.07 5.55
CA ILE A 134 -12.80 16.97 4.93
C ILE A 134 -12.25 18.39 4.75
N GLY A 135 -10.91 18.57 4.74
CA GLY A 135 -10.28 19.86 4.45
C GLY A 135 -10.65 20.42 3.07
N ALA A 136 -10.94 19.54 2.11
CA ALA A 136 -11.61 19.86 0.85
C ALA A 136 -12.84 18.95 0.70
N GLN A 137 -14.03 19.49 0.43
CA GLN A 137 -15.24 18.67 0.27
C GLN A 137 -15.30 18.06 -1.14
N PRO A 138 -15.75 16.79 -1.30
CA PRO A 138 -16.36 15.91 -0.28
C PRO A 138 -15.37 15.23 0.69
N GLY A 139 -14.07 15.22 0.38
CA GLY A 139 -13.01 14.74 1.27
C GLY A 139 -12.27 13.49 0.78
N THR A 140 -11.33 13.03 1.59
CA THR A 140 -10.57 11.79 1.38
C THR A 140 -10.57 10.93 2.64
N ALA A 141 -10.88 9.65 2.52
CA ALA A 141 -10.67 8.67 3.57
C ALA A 141 -9.17 8.36 3.66
N ARG A 142 -8.58 8.54 4.85
CA ARG A 142 -7.16 8.33 5.13
C ARG A 142 -6.99 7.14 6.05
N LEU A 143 -6.23 6.15 5.58
CA LEU A 143 -5.77 5.01 6.37
C LEU A 143 -4.26 4.94 6.29
N ALA A 144 -3.59 4.89 7.44
CA ALA A 144 -2.17 4.58 7.53
C ALA A 144 -1.98 3.37 8.45
N LEU A 145 -1.20 2.40 8.00
CA LEU A 145 -0.96 1.14 8.70
C LEU A 145 0.52 0.79 8.66
N ARG A 146 1.10 0.53 9.84
CA ARG A 146 2.43 -0.06 9.97
C ARG A 146 2.30 -1.55 10.21
N ALA A 147 3.04 -2.34 9.44
CA ALA A 147 3.14 -3.78 9.58
C ALA A 147 4.59 -4.19 9.91
N GLU A 148 4.72 -5.16 10.80
CA GLU A 148 6.00 -5.73 11.24
C GLU A 148 5.91 -7.25 11.18
N LEU A 149 6.81 -7.87 10.41
CA LEU A 149 6.93 -9.30 10.29
C LEU A 149 8.06 -9.78 11.21
N ILE A 150 7.72 -10.62 12.18
CA ILE A 150 8.61 -11.08 13.24
C ILE A 150 8.75 -12.60 13.15
N ASP A 151 9.98 -13.08 13.09
CA ASP A 151 10.29 -14.51 13.24
C ASP A 151 10.33 -14.84 14.74
N ARG A 152 9.40 -15.65 15.21
CA ARG A 152 9.26 -16.00 16.63
C ARG A 152 10.27 -17.05 17.08
N ARG A 153 10.89 -17.78 16.15
CA ARG A 153 11.91 -18.80 16.46
C ARG A 153 13.21 -18.12 16.89
N THR A 154 13.61 -17.10 16.14
CA THR A 154 14.81 -16.29 16.39
C THR A 154 14.52 -15.03 17.21
N ARG A 155 13.24 -14.64 17.33
CA ARG A 155 12.76 -13.42 18.00
C ARG A 155 13.30 -12.14 17.36
N THR A 156 13.40 -12.14 16.04
CA THR A 156 13.94 -11.01 15.27
C THR A 156 12.86 -10.39 14.39
N LEU A 157 12.90 -9.07 14.26
CA LEU A 157 12.15 -8.34 13.23
C LEU A 157 12.75 -8.70 11.87
N ALA A 158 11.99 -9.41 11.03
CA ALA A 158 12.42 -9.78 9.69
C ALA A 158 12.20 -8.63 8.70
N ALA A 159 11.07 -7.93 8.81
CA ALA A 159 10.76 -6.79 7.96
C ALA A 159 9.76 -5.84 8.63
N ARG A 160 9.78 -4.57 8.24
CA ARG A 160 8.81 -3.54 8.62
C ARG A 160 8.42 -2.72 7.40
N ARG A 161 7.15 -2.38 7.27
CA ARG A 161 6.64 -1.50 6.21
C ARG A 161 5.50 -0.63 6.73
N SER A 162 5.43 0.61 6.24
CA SER A 162 4.25 1.47 6.40
C SER A 162 3.49 1.55 5.07
N PHE A 163 2.17 1.59 5.17
CA PHE A 163 1.23 1.68 4.06
C PHE A 163 0.33 2.88 4.29
N ASP A 164 0.10 3.67 3.25
CA ASP A 164 -0.74 4.85 3.28
C ASP A 164 -1.74 4.77 2.13
N ALA A 165 -3.03 4.80 2.46
CA ALA A 165 -4.13 4.80 1.51
C ALA A 165 -4.97 6.08 1.66
N ALA A 166 -5.28 6.70 0.52
CA ALA A 166 -6.09 7.90 0.44
C ALA A 166 -7.16 7.70 -0.65
N VAL A 167 -8.40 7.54 -0.24
CA VAL A 167 -9.51 7.22 -1.14
C VAL A 167 -10.51 8.37 -1.18
N PRO A 168 -10.86 8.92 -2.36
CA PRO A 168 -11.89 9.95 -2.46
C PRO A 168 -13.22 9.49 -1.85
N VAL A 169 -13.87 10.39 -1.11
CA VAL A 169 -15.20 10.14 -0.56
C VAL A 169 -16.24 10.75 -1.49
N GLU A 170 -17.33 10.04 -1.75
CA GLU A 170 -18.36 10.51 -2.69
C GLU A 170 -19.21 11.66 -2.12
N ARG A 171 -19.43 11.64 -0.80
CA ARG A 171 -20.23 12.65 -0.09
C ARG A 171 -19.63 12.91 1.29
N ALA A 172 -19.77 14.14 1.77
CA ALA A 172 -19.26 14.55 3.08
C ALA A 172 -20.12 14.04 4.26
N ASP A 173 -20.43 12.74 4.30
CA ASP A 173 -21.21 12.08 5.35
C ASP A 173 -20.50 10.83 5.90
N SER A 174 -20.95 10.34 7.06
CA SER A 174 -20.31 9.21 7.75
C SER A 174 -20.43 7.88 7.01
N ALA A 175 -21.50 7.67 6.24
CA ALA A 175 -21.72 6.42 5.51
C ALA A 175 -20.78 6.32 4.30
N ALA A 176 -20.69 7.39 3.51
CA ALA A 176 -19.75 7.50 2.41
C ALA A 176 -18.29 7.45 2.91
N ALA A 177 -18.00 8.10 4.04
CA ALA A 177 -16.69 8.01 4.69
C ALA A 177 -16.35 6.58 5.10
N ALA A 178 -17.28 5.84 5.69
CA ALA A 178 -17.06 4.46 6.09
C ALA A 178 -16.81 3.53 4.91
N ALA A 179 -17.59 3.67 3.82
CA ALA A 179 -17.37 2.92 2.58
C ALA A 179 -15.99 3.24 1.96
N ALA A 180 -15.60 4.52 1.93
CA ALA A 180 -14.28 4.93 1.43
C ALA A 180 -13.13 4.42 2.32
N LEU A 181 -13.31 4.38 3.64
CA LEU A 181 -12.35 3.75 4.55
C LEU A 181 -12.26 2.24 4.33
N GLY A 182 -13.36 1.57 4.01
CA GLY A 182 -13.35 0.14 3.65
C GLY A 182 -12.59 -0.14 2.35
N ARG A 183 -12.69 0.75 1.36
CA ARG A 183 -11.83 0.71 0.16
C ARG A 183 -10.36 0.94 0.50
N ALA A 184 -10.06 1.89 1.39
CA ALA A 184 -8.69 2.14 1.84
C ALA A 184 -8.09 0.93 2.58
N VAL A 185 -8.90 0.20 3.37
CA VAL A 185 -8.53 -1.08 3.98
C VAL A 185 -8.15 -2.10 2.90
N ALA A 186 -8.99 -2.25 1.87
CA ALA A 186 -8.69 -3.16 0.76
C ALA A 186 -7.39 -2.79 0.02
N ASP A 187 -7.17 -1.51 -0.28
CA ASP A 187 -5.93 -1.00 -0.93
C ASP A 187 -4.69 -1.34 -0.10
N THR A 188 -4.80 -1.14 1.22
CA THR A 188 -3.72 -1.44 2.16
C THR A 188 -3.46 -2.95 2.25
N PHE A 189 -4.51 -3.77 2.24
CA PHE A 189 -4.37 -5.23 2.31
C PHE A 189 -3.76 -5.82 1.05
N ASP A 190 -4.12 -5.34 -0.15
CA ASP A 190 -3.46 -5.77 -1.39
C ASP A 190 -1.96 -5.50 -1.35
N ALA A 191 -1.58 -4.27 -0.95
CA ALA A 191 -0.17 -3.91 -0.84
C ALA A 191 0.56 -4.74 0.23
N LEU A 192 -0.09 -5.01 1.37
CA LEU A 192 0.46 -5.85 2.42
C LEU A 192 0.63 -7.29 1.96
N GLU A 193 -0.35 -7.87 1.26
CA GLU A 193 -0.29 -9.23 0.72
C GLU A 193 0.85 -9.42 -0.27
N ILE A 194 1.10 -8.41 -1.12
CA ILE A 194 2.28 -8.40 -1.99
C ILE A 194 3.54 -8.38 -1.13
N TRP A 195 3.63 -7.47 -0.14
CA TRP A 195 4.80 -7.33 0.71
C TRP A 195 5.15 -8.59 1.54
N ILE A 196 4.16 -9.28 2.13
CA ILE A 196 4.39 -10.51 2.89
C ILE A 196 4.42 -11.77 2.02
N GLY A 197 3.91 -11.66 0.80
CA GLY A 197 3.68 -12.78 -0.11
C GLY A 197 4.73 -12.95 -1.19
N ASP A 198 5.61 -11.95 -1.38
CA ASP A 198 6.74 -12.01 -2.32
C ASP A 198 7.88 -12.85 -1.74
N ASP A 199 8.14 -13.97 -2.39
CA ASP A 199 9.38 -14.72 -2.23
C ASP A 199 10.14 -14.73 -3.58
N ARG A 200 11.45 -15.02 -3.53
CA ARG A 200 12.28 -15.09 -4.76
C ARG A 200 11.79 -16.17 -5.75
N GLY A 201 10.91 -17.09 -5.34
CA GLY A 201 10.23 -18.04 -6.21
C GLY A 201 9.23 -17.38 -7.15
N GLN A 202 8.62 -16.26 -6.75
CA GLN A 202 7.66 -15.51 -7.58
C GLN A 202 8.31 -14.77 -8.77
N ILE A 203 9.62 -14.50 -8.71
CA ILE A 203 10.39 -14.09 -9.90
C ILE A 203 10.27 -15.17 -10.99
N PHE A 204 10.25 -16.45 -10.61
CA PHE A 204 10.16 -17.55 -11.57
C PHE A 204 8.73 -17.79 -12.06
N THR A 205 7.70 -17.61 -11.22
CA THR A 205 6.29 -17.87 -11.63
C THR A 205 5.60 -16.66 -12.26
N ASN A 206 5.88 -15.44 -11.79
CA ASN A 206 5.16 -14.25 -12.24
C ASN A 206 5.99 -13.49 -13.29
N PHE A 207 7.25 -13.16 -12.99
CA PHE A 207 8.10 -12.43 -13.92
C PHE A 207 8.56 -13.32 -15.09
N LEU A 208 9.20 -14.47 -14.81
CA LEU A 208 9.63 -15.42 -15.85
C LEU A 208 8.51 -16.33 -16.37
N GLY A 209 7.35 -16.38 -15.69
CA GLY A 209 6.19 -17.15 -16.11
C GLY A 209 5.17 -16.31 -16.87
N GLN A 210 4.17 -15.74 -16.17
CA GLN A 210 3.09 -14.98 -16.82
C GLN A 210 3.58 -13.75 -17.60
N ASN A 211 4.39 -12.87 -16.99
CA ASN A 211 4.80 -11.63 -17.64
C ASN A 211 5.73 -11.89 -18.84
N ALA A 212 6.68 -12.82 -18.72
CA ALA A 212 7.50 -13.25 -19.84
C ALA A 212 6.64 -13.92 -20.92
N GLY A 213 5.65 -14.75 -20.53
CA GLY A 213 4.70 -15.37 -21.46
C GLY A 213 3.88 -14.33 -22.24
N ASP A 214 3.37 -13.31 -21.57
CA ASP A 214 2.66 -12.18 -22.20
C ASP A 214 3.59 -11.40 -23.13
N TRP A 215 4.84 -11.16 -22.72
CA TRP A 215 5.83 -10.51 -23.57
C TRP A 215 6.17 -11.36 -24.81
N PHE A 216 6.36 -12.67 -24.68
CA PHE A 216 6.54 -13.58 -25.81
C PHE A 216 5.29 -13.62 -26.70
N ASN A 217 4.08 -13.55 -26.14
CA ASN A 217 2.85 -13.45 -26.92
C ASN A 217 2.78 -12.15 -27.73
N LEU A 218 3.24 -11.02 -27.19
CA LEU A 218 3.36 -9.76 -27.92
C LEU A 218 4.40 -9.89 -29.05
N ILE A 219 5.57 -10.47 -28.78
CA ILE A 219 6.60 -10.72 -29.80
C ILE A 219 6.09 -11.63 -30.91
N ASN A 220 5.36 -12.70 -30.57
CA ASN A 220 4.75 -13.62 -31.53
C ASN A 220 3.70 -12.95 -32.42
N GLN A 221 3.09 -11.85 -31.96
CA GLN A 221 2.17 -11.01 -32.73
C GLN A 221 2.88 -9.90 -33.51
N GLY A 222 4.21 -9.86 -33.52
CA GLY A 222 5.00 -8.82 -34.16
C GLY A 222 5.06 -7.50 -33.37
N ILE A 223 4.56 -7.49 -32.14
CA ILE A 223 4.57 -6.32 -31.26
C ILE A 223 5.88 -6.34 -30.46
N VAL A 224 6.93 -5.78 -31.05
CA VAL A 224 8.24 -5.65 -30.40
C VAL A 224 8.35 -4.28 -29.73
N ARG A 225 8.72 -4.29 -28.45
CA ARG A 225 9.05 -3.10 -27.64
C ARG A 225 10.38 -3.35 -26.94
N THR A 226 11.26 -2.37 -26.98
CA THR A 226 12.57 -2.43 -26.33
C THR A 226 12.40 -2.46 -24.82
N GLY A 227 12.94 -3.51 -24.20
CA GLY A 227 12.95 -3.64 -22.74
C GLY A 227 13.91 -2.63 -22.11
N ILE A 228 13.50 -2.04 -20.99
CA ILE A 228 14.30 -1.12 -20.18
C ILE A 228 14.56 -1.78 -18.84
N ALA A 229 15.83 -1.81 -18.43
CA ALA A 229 16.25 -2.24 -17.12
C ALA A 229 16.22 -1.05 -16.16
N ASP A 230 15.37 -1.13 -15.15
CA ASP A 230 15.19 -0.11 -14.12
C ASP A 230 15.23 -0.73 -12.72
N SER A 231 15.78 0.02 -11.77
CA SER A 231 15.73 -0.28 -10.34
C SER A 231 14.73 0.69 -9.73
N ASP A 232 13.44 0.37 -9.79
CA ASP A 232 12.36 1.22 -9.27
C ASP A 232 12.61 1.60 -7.79
N THR A 233 13.32 2.72 -7.59
CA THR A 233 13.85 3.17 -6.30
C THR A 233 13.39 4.60 -6.10
N HIS A 234 12.42 4.80 -5.22
CA HIS A 234 11.81 6.10 -4.93
C HIS A 234 12.52 6.89 -3.82
N ASP A 235 13.77 6.54 -3.49
CA ASP A 235 14.62 7.26 -2.54
C ASP A 235 15.93 7.72 -3.21
N ARG A 236 16.44 8.90 -2.82
CA ARG A 236 17.78 9.36 -3.26
C ARG A 236 18.86 8.50 -2.60
N TYR A 237 19.29 7.46 -3.28
CA TYR A 237 20.37 6.58 -2.84
C TYR A 237 21.62 6.73 -3.70
N VAL A 238 22.80 6.89 -3.09
CA VAL A 238 24.10 6.84 -3.78
C VAL A 238 24.62 5.41 -3.70
N GLY A 239 24.15 4.57 -4.62
CA GLY A 239 24.57 3.17 -4.72
C GLY A 239 25.73 3.00 -5.70
N VAL A 240 26.83 2.43 -5.22
CA VAL A 240 27.90 1.86 -6.06
C VAL A 240 27.37 0.59 -6.75
N SER A 241 27.69 0.40 -8.04
CA SER A 241 27.69 -0.86 -8.82
C SER A 241 26.79 -2.00 -8.33
N GLY A 242 25.79 -2.41 -9.12
CA GLY A 242 24.97 -3.61 -8.84
C GLY A 242 23.47 -3.46 -9.08
N PHE A 243 22.98 -2.26 -9.39
CA PHE A 243 21.60 -2.00 -9.78
C PHE A 243 21.43 -2.09 -11.31
N PRO A 244 20.29 -2.62 -11.81
CA PRO A 244 20.02 -2.63 -13.23
C PRO A 244 20.04 -1.21 -13.82
N ARG A 245 20.69 -1.10 -14.98
CA ARG A 245 20.80 0.10 -15.79
C ARG A 245 20.54 -0.27 -17.24
N THR A 246 19.90 0.64 -17.97
CA THR A 246 19.78 0.53 -19.42
C THR A 246 20.94 1.25 -20.07
N MET A 247 21.70 0.52 -20.87
CA MET A 247 22.78 1.05 -21.70
C MET A 247 22.23 1.24 -23.11
N ILE A 248 22.31 2.45 -23.64
CA ILE A 248 21.82 2.80 -24.99
C ILE A 248 23.04 3.06 -25.87
N ALA A 249 23.04 2.55 -27.10
CA ALA A 249 24.11 2.83 -28.05
C ALA A 249 24.20 4.34 -28.32
N MET A 250 25.41 4.90 -28.22
CA MET A 250 25.67 6.33 -28.42
C MET A 250 26.87 6.55 -29.34
N PRO A 251 26.87 7.61 -30.16
CA PRO A 251 28.04 7.99 -30.96
C PRO A 251 29.14 8.68 -30.15
N THR A 252 28.90 8.97 -28.87
CA THR A 252 29.81 9.72 -28.00
C THR A 252 29.59 9.35 -26.53
N ASP A 253 30.65 9.47 -25.73
CA ASP A 253 30.64 9.31 -24.28
C ASP A 253 30.58 10.68 -23.54
N ASP A 254 30.50 11.80 -24.26
CA ASP A 254 30.41 13.15 -23.66
C ASP A 254 28.98 13.48 -23.16
N PRO A 255 28.75 13.56 -21.83
CA PRO A 255 27.42 13.84 -21.29
C PRO A 255 26.90 15.24 -21.61
N GLY A 256 27.78 16.20 -21.93
CA GLY A 256 27.38 17.56 -22.31
C GLY A 256 26.68 17.64 -23.68
N SER A 257 26.85 16.62 -24.51
CA SER A 257 26.34 16.57 -25.88
C SER A 257 24.92 15.98 -26.00
N LEU A 258 24.35 15.46 -24.92
CA LEU A 258 23.11 14.67 -24.95
C LEU A 258 21.90 15.44 -25.48
N SER A 259 21.82 16.75 -25.21
CA SER A 259 20.71 17.58 -25.68
C SER A 259 20.63 17.68 -27.21
N ALA A 260 21.77 17.67 -27.89
CA ALA A 260 21.86 17.69 -29.34
C ALA A 260 21.59 16.31 -29.98
N LEU A 261 21.52 15.25 -29.17
CA LEU A 261 21.40 13.85 -29.60
C LEU A 261 20.12 13.18 -29.09
N ALA A 262 19.14 13.94 -28.58
CA ALA A 262 17.90 13.42 -28.01
C ALA A 262 17.12 12.50 -28.98
N ASP A 263 17.05 12.89 -30.25
CA ASP A 263 16.40 12.08 -31.30
C ASP A 263 17.17 10.79 -31.56
N THR A 264 18.52 10.86 -31.62
CA THR A 264 19.37 9.67 -31.78
C THR A 264 19.24 8.70 -30.61
N ILE A 265 19.13 9.20 -29.38
CA ILE A 265 18.88 8.38 -28.18
C ILE A 265 17.55 7.64 -28.33
N SER A 266 16.48 8.37 -28.66
CA SER A 266 15.13 7.81 -28.82
C SER A 266 15.06 6.80 -29.96
N ASP A 267 15.69 7.09 -31.09
CA ASP A 267 15.77 6.19 -32.24
C ASP A 267 16.53 4.91 -31.92
N ASN A 268 17.65 5.00 -31.21
CA ASN A 268 18.39 3.82 -30.78
C ASN A 268 17.58 2.96 -29.81
N VAL A 269 16.83 3.56 -28.87
CA VAL A 269 15.89 2.81 -28.02
C VAL A 269 14.81 2.15 -28.86
N ASN A 270 14.13 2.87 -29.75
CA ASN A 270 13.07 2.32 -30.59
C ASN A 270 13.55 1.21 -31.52
N ALA A 271 14.80 1.29 -31.99
CA ALA A 271 15.45 0.28 -32.81
C ALA A 271 15.99 -0.93 -32.02
N GLY A 272 15.79 -0.98 -30.70
CA GLY A 272 16.27 -2.08 -29.85
C GLY A 272 17.77 -2.06 -29.58
N ARG A 273 18.45 -0.93 -29.82
CA ARG A 273 19.88 -0.73 -29.56
C ARG A 273 20.13 -0.33 -28.11
N ALA A 274 19.57 -1.12 -27.20
CA ALA A 274 19.75 -0.96 -25.78
C ALA A 274 19.83 -2.33 -25.09
N PHE A 275 20.58 -2.41 -23.99
CA PHE A 275 20.62 -3.61 -23.16
C PHE A 275 20.65 -3.26 -21.67
N GLY A 276 20.09 -4.16 -20.87
CA GLY A 276 20.14 -4.06 -19.41
C GLY A 276 21.40 -4.70 -18.85
N THR A 277 22.05 -4.04 -17.90
CA THR A 277 23.13 -4.65 -17.10
C THR A 277 23.13 -4.09 -15.68
N ASN A 278 23.58 -4.90 -14.73
CA ASN A 278 23.92 -4.47 -13.38
C ASN A 278 25.42 -4.62 -13.07
N GLY A 279 26.20 -5.10 -14.04
CA GLY A 279 27.64 -5.32 -13.94
C GLY A 279 28.45 -4.24 -14.65
N PRO A 280 29.75 -4.13 -14.35
CA PRO A 280 30.65 -3.20 -15.02
C PRO A 280 30.83 -3.56 -16.50
N LEU A 281 30.96 -2.53 -17.35
CA LEU A 281 31.42 -2.68 -18.73
C LEU A 281 32.95 -2.58 -18.74
N VAL A 282 33.63 -3.66 -19.08
CA VAL A 282 35.09 -3.72 -19.06
C VAL A 282 35.62 -3.60 -20.48
N ARG A 283 36.53 -2.64 -20.71
CA ARG A 283 37.36 -2.58 -21.92
C ARG A 283 38.73 -3.13 -21.58
N VAL A 284 39.15 -4.16 -22.30
CA VAL A 284 40.46 -4.79 -22.12
C VAL A 284 41.37 -4.38 -23.27
N SER A 285 42.60 -3.98 -22.93
CA SER A 285 43.67 -3.70 -23.88
C SER A 285 44.99 -4.31 -23.40
N ALA A 286 45.80 -4.80 -24.33
CA ALA A 286 47.15 -5.29 -24.07
C ALA A 286 48.16 -4.50 -24.91
N SER A 287 49.29 -4.13 -24.30
CA SER A 287 50.39 -3.42 -24.98
C SER A 287 51.69 -4.23 -24.91
N ALA A 288 52.33 -4.45 -26.06
CA ALA A 288 53.61 -5.12 -26.15
C ALA A 288 54.75 -4.08 -26.18
N ALA A 289 55.49 -3.97 -25.06
CA ALA A 289 56.61 -3.02 -24.95
C ALA A 289 57.74 -3.28 -25.96
N SER A 290 57.91 -4.53 -26.39
CA SER A 290 58.94 -4.94 -27.36
C SER A 290 58.67 -4.45 -28.80
N THR A 291 57.39 -4.25 -29.16
CA THR A 291 56.99 -3.87 -30.52
C THR A 291 56.26 -2.52 -30.57
N GLY A 292 55.92 -1.95 -29.42
CA GLY A 292 55.10 -0.74 -29.32
C GLY A 292 53.65 -0.93 -29.76
N GLN A 293 53.20 -2.17 -29.97
CA GLN A 293 51.86 -2.47 -30.45
C GLN A 293 50.86 -2.57 -29.30
N THR A 294 49.62 -2.16 -29.57
CA THR A 294 48.48 -2.29 -28.67
C THR A 294 47.37 -3.05 -29.38
N ALA A 295 46.70 -3.95 -28.66
CA ALA A 295 45.48 -4.61 -29.10
C ALA A 295 44.38 -4.38 -28.06
N SER A 296 43.16 -4.08 -28.48
CA SER A 296 42.01 -3.88 -27.59
C SER A 296 40.72 -4.49 -28.14
N LEU A 297 39.76 -4.70 -27.24
CA LEU A 297 38.38 -5.11 -27.58
C LEU A 297 37.47 -3.91 -27.91
N ALA A 298 38.03 -2.75 -28.25
CA ALA A 298 37.23 -1.57 -28.59
C ALA A 298 36.70 -1.66 -30.03
N LEU A 299 35.48 -1.17 -30.26
CA LEU A 299 34.93 -0.98 -31.61
C LEU A 299 35.86 -0.04 -32.41
N GLY A 300 36.37 -0.51 -33.55
CA GLY A 300 37.27 0.23 -34.44
C GLY A 300 38.76 -0.07 -34.28
N ASP A 301 39.15 -1.00 -33.40
CA ASP A 301 40.52 -1.53 -33.35
C ASP A 301 40.77 -2.47 -34.55
N PRO A 302 41.85 -2.32 -35.33
CA PRO A 302 42.10 -3.09 -36.56
C PRO A 302 42.23 -4.61 -36.41
N LEU A 303 42.13 -5.14 -35.18
CA LEU A 303 42.25 -6.56 -34.85
C LEU A 303 40.91 -7.22 -34.44
N VAL A 304 39.77 -6.54 -34.62
CA VAL A 304 38.41 -7.10 -34.48
C VAL A 304 37.72 -7.17 -35.84
#